data_AF-A0A7X6X8F9-F1
#
_entry.id   AF-A0A7X6X8F9-F1
#
_cell.length_a   1.000
_cell.length_b   1.000
_cell.length_c   1.000
_cell.angle_alpha   90.00
_cell.angle_beta   90.00
_cell.angle_gamma   90.00
#
_symmetry.space_group_name_H-M   'P 1'
#
loop_
_entity.id
_entity.type
_entity.pdbx_description
1 polymer ?
#
loop_
_entity_poly.entity_id
_entity_poly.type
_entity_poly.pdbx_seq_one_letter_code
_entity_poly.pdbx_strand_id
1 'polypeptide(L)'
;MKLHFIGIKGSGMSSLALIAKSLGYTVQGSDVDNFIFTQTALVEAEIPVLSFSKDNIEDNSTAIIGNSFDERNEEVVEALANPTVTTFRYYEFLSKIMQDYVSVSVAGSHGKTTTTGMLTKLLSAMKSTGYLIGDGTGTLKEDSDYFVVESCEYKDTFLNYSPDYAIITNIDLDHVDYFKSMDQYVHS
;
A
#
# COMPACT_ATOMS: atom_id res chain seq x y z
N MET A 1 -15.95 -2.51 9.32
CA MET A 1 -14.86 -3.48 9.51
C MET A 1 -13.65 -2.74 10.08
N LYS A 2 -12.93 -3.33 11.04
CA LYS A 2 -11.76 -2.71 11.67
C LYS A 2 -10.48 -3.26 11.05
N LEU A 3 -9.63 -2.37 10.57
CA LEU A 3 -8.33 -2.69 9.96
C LEU A 3 -7.20 -2.25 10.90
N HIS A 4 -6.25 -3.14 11.15
CA HIS A 4 -5.03 -2.85 11.90
C HIS A 4 -3.82 -3.02 10.98
N PHE A 5 -3.11 -1.92 10.72
CA PHE A 5 -1.92 -1.90 9.86
C PHE A 5 -0.65 -2.10 10.68
N ILE A 6 0.08 -3.19 10.44
CA ILE A 6 1.36 -3.46 11.10
C ILE A 6 2.49 -2.86 10.25
N GLY A 7 3.13 -1.81 10.76
CA GLY A 7 4.07 -0.99 9.99
C GLY A 7 3.40 0.16 9.24
N ILE A 8 2.43 0.83 9.89
CA ILE A 8 1.56 1.83 9.25
C ILE A 8 2.31 3.06 8.72
N LYS A 9 3.51 3.37 9.23
CA LYS A 9 4.31 4.51 8.78
C LYS A 9 5.13 4.20 7.52
N GLY A 10 5.12 2.98 6.97
CA GLY A 10 5.71 2.72 5.65
C GLY A 10 5.05 3.59 4.57
N SER A 11 5.76 4.01 3.52
CA SER A 11 5.17 4.93 2.51
C SER A 11 3.96 4.34 1.79
N GLY A 12 4.04 3.08 1.33
CA GLY A 12 2.88 2.37 0.79
C GLY A 12 1.79 2.12 1.84
N MET A 13 2.19 1.75 3.06
CA MET A 13 1.26 1.44 4.16
C MET A 13 0.44 2.65 4.61
N SER A 14 1.09 3.81 4.76
CA SER A 14 0.42 5.06 5.14
C SER A 14 -0.59 5.47 4.07
N SER A 15 -0.20 5.41 2.79
CA SER A 15 -1.09 5.68 1.66
C SER A 15 -2.30 4.75 1.63
N LEU A 16 -2.08 3.45 1.87
CA LEU A 16 -3.14 2.44 1.90
C LEU A 16 -4.07 2.61 3.12
N ALA A 17 -3.53 3.00 4.28
CA ALA A 17 -4.33 3.31 5.46
C ALA A 17 -5.22 4.54 5.24
N LEU A 18 -4.71 5.58 4.58
CA LEU A 18 -5.50 6.75 4.18
C LEU A 18 -6.61 6.37 3.19
N ILE A 19 -6.32 5.54 2.20
CA ILE A 19 -7.30 4.99 1.26
C ILE A 19 -8.38 4.20 1.99
N ALA A 20 -8.00 3.31 2.90
CA ALA A 20 -8.96 2.54 3.68
C ALA A 20 -9.85 3.46 4.54
N LYS A 21 -9.28 4.50 5.16
CA LYS A 21 -10.05 5.50 5.90
C LYS A 21 -11.04 6.24 4.98
N SER A 22 -10.62 6.64 3.76
CA SER A 22 -11.52 7.32 2.81
C SER A 22 -12.61 6.43 2.24
N LEU A 23 -12.41 5.11 2.23
CA LEU A 23 -13.42 4.09 1.93
C LEU A 23 -14.33 3.75 3.14
N GLY A 24 -14.23 4.49 4.24
CA GLY A 24 -15.11 4.34 5.40
C GLY A 24 -14.73 3.21 6.37
N TYR A 25 -13.56 2.59 6.20
CA TYR A 25 -13.07 1.61 7.17
C TYR A 25 -12.65 2.28 8.49
N THR A 26 -12.80 1.55 9.61
CA THR A 26 -12.19 1.94 10.87
C THR A 26 -10.73 1.52 10.84
N VAL A 27 -9.81 2.48 10.79
CA VAL A 27 -8.38 2.22 10.61
C VAL A 27 -7.60 2.61 11.85
N GLN A 28 -6.69 1.75 12.26
CA GLN A 28 -5.58 2.03 13.16
C GLN A 28 -4.33 1.33 12.66
N GLY A 29 -3.18 1.59 13.25
CA GLY A 29 -2.00 0.76 13.03
C GLY A 29 -0.89 1.03 14.01
N SER A 30 0.15 0.24 13.90
CA SER A 30 1.32 0.26 14.76
C SER A 30 2.58 0.53 13.95
N ASP A 31 3.57 1.17 14.57
CA ASP A 31 4.92 1.23 14.03
C ASP A 31 5.95 1.47 15.15
N VAL A 32 7.23 1.58 14.78
CA VAL A 32 8.29 2.02 15.69
C VAL A 32 7.98 3.42 16.23
N ASP A 33 8.44 3.72 17.45
CA ASP A 33 8.14 5.00 18.13
C ASP A 33 8.74 6.22 17.41
N ASN A 34 9.83 6.03 16.67
CA ASN A 34 10.49 7.10 15.93
C ASN A 34 9.54 7.81 14.97
N PHE A 35 9.71 9.13 14.86
CA PHE A 35 9.00 9.91 13.85
C PHE A 35 9.43 9.49 12.44
N ILE A 36 8.45 9.28 11.57
CA ILE A 36 8.65 9.09 10.12
C ILE A 36 7.71 10.07 9.41
N PHE A 37 8.19 10.75 8.36
CA PHE A 37 7.46 11.86 7.73
C PHE A 37 6.03 11.50 7.27
N THR A 38 5.83 10.27 6.82
CA THR A 38 4.55 9.67 6.40
C THR A 38 3.51 9.60 7.52
N GLN A 39 3.91 9.71 8.79
CA GLN A 39 2.98 9.72 9.92
C GLN A 39 2.15 11.01 9.98
N THR A 40 2.62 12.10 9.35
CA THR A 40 1.95 13.41 9.40
C THR A 40 0.53 13.32 8.83
N ALA A 41 0.39 12.73 7.64
CA ALA A 41 -0.92 12.55 6.99
C ALA A 41 -1.85 11.62 7.78
N LEU A 42 -1.31 10.60 8.46
CA LEU A 42 -2.09 9.71 9.32
C LEU A 42 -2.69 10.47 10.52
N VAL A 43 -1.89 11.32 11.16
CA VAL A 43 -2.33 12.16 12.28
C VAL A 43 -3.38 13.17 11.82
N GLU A 44 -3.17 13.82 10.68
CA GLU A 44 -4.15 14.76 10.09
C GLU A 44 -5.48 14.06 9.73
N ALA A 45 -5.42 12.78 9.33
CA ALA A 45 -6.60 11.96 9.06
C ALA A 45 -7.21 11.30 10.31
N GLU A 46 -6.72 11.64 11.51
CA GLU A 46 -7.14 11.09 12.79
C GLU A 46 -7.07 9.55 12.84
N ILE A 47 -6.05 8.97 12.20
CA ILE A 47 -5.76 7.54 12.24
C ILE A 47 -4.81 7.29 13.43
N PRO A 48 -5.20 6.48 14.43
CA PRO A 48 -4.33 6.15 15.56
C PRO A 48 -3.08 5.39 15.09
N VAL A 49 -1.92 5.89 15.51
CA VAL A 49 -0.62 5.24 15.32
C VAL A 49 -0.07 4.83 16.69
N LEU A 50 0.03 3.54 16.92
CA LEU A 50 0.39 2.91 18.19
C LEU A 50 1.85 2.42 18.17
N SER A 51 2.42 2.19 19.34
CA SER A 51 3.62 1.35 19.46
C SER A 51 3.23 -0.11 19.25
N PHE A 52 4.16 -0.93 18.77
CA PHE A 52 3.93 -2.38 18.63
C PHE A 52 3.53 -3.00 19.98
N SER A 53 2.44 -3.78 19.94
CA SER A 53 1.98 -4.60 21.05
C SER A 53 1.04 -5.67 20.51
N LYS A 54 1.24 -6.93 20.91
CA LYS A 54 0.29 -8.01 20.57
C LYS A 54 -1.15 -7.68 20.97
N ASP A 55 -1.34 -6.86 22.00
CA ASP A 55 -2.66 -6.47 22.50
C ASP A 55 -3.40 -5.52 21.53
N ASN A 56 -2.73 -5.00 20.51
CA ASN A 56 -3.34 -4.21 19.44
C ASN A 56 -4.15 -5.07 18.45
N ILE A 57 -3.93 -6.39 18.45
CA ILE A 57 -4.64 -7.35 17.61
C ILE A 57 -5.93 -7.77 18.31
N GLU A 58 -7.05 -7.33 17.75
CA GLU A 58 -8.38 -7.59 18.30
C GLU A 58 -9.10 -8.71 17.54
N ASP A 59 -9.92 -9.48 18.25
CA ASP A 59 -10.76 -10.52 17.65
C ASP A 59 -11.70 -9.94 16.57
N ASN A 60 -11.97 -10.73 15.53
CA ASN A 60 -12.83 -10.35 14.39
C ASN A 60 -12.37 -9.08 13.64
N SER A 61 -11.08 -8.74 13.71
CA SER A 61 -10.46 -7.66 12.96
C SER A 61 -9.76 -8.18 11.69
N THR A 62 -9.23 -7.25 10.89
CA THR A 62 -8.36 -7.58 9.76
C THR A 62 -7.00 -6.92 9.95
N ALA A 63 -5.93 -7.71 9.93
CA ALA A 63 -4.57 -7.22 10.02
C ALA A 63 -3.94 -7.09 8.62
N ILE A 64 -3.40 -5.92 8.32
CA ILE A 64 -2.67 -5.63 7.08
C ILE A 64 -1.18 -5.56 7.42
N ILE A 65 -0.41 -6.53 6.94
CA ILE A 65 0.99 -6.70 7.30
C ILE A 65 1.88 -6.07 6.24
N GLY A 66 2.68 -5.08 6.64
CA GLY A 66 3.67 -4.44 5.77
C GLY A 66 4.77 -5.41 5.33
N ASN A 67 5.32 -5.20 4.14
CA ASN A 67 6.34 -6.08 3.55
C ASN A 67 7.65 -6.17 4.37
N SER A 68 7.91 -5.21 5.24
CA SER A 68 9.08 -5.18 6.12
C SER A 68 8.91 -5.98 7.42
N PHE A 69 7.71 -6.51 7.68
CA PHE A 69 7.37 -7.18 8.94
C PHE A 69 7.07 -8.66 8.72
N ASP A 70 7.67 -9.50 9.57
CA ASP A 70 7.54 -10.96 9.58
C ASP A 70 7.26 -11.47 11.00
N GLU A 71 7.30 -12.77 11.21
CA GLU A 71 7.02 -13.45 12.48
C GLU A 71 8.02 -13.15 13.61
N ARG A 72 8.95 -12.20 13.41
CA ARG A 72 9.74 -11.63 14.51
C ARG A 72 9.01 -10.49 15.22
N ASN A 73 7.99 -9.91 14.59
CA ASN A 73 7.13 -8.90 15.19
C ASN A 73 5.97 -9.58 15.94
N GLU A 74 5.74 -9.16 17.18
CA GLU A 74 4.76 -9.80 18.07
C GLU A 74 3.31 -9.70 17.57
N GLU A 75 2.95 -8.63 16.88
CA GLU A 75 1.61 -8.46 16.30
C GLU A 75 1.40 -9.36 15.10
N VAL A 76 2.45 -9.60 14.30
CA VAL A 76 2.37 -10.55 13.18
C VAL A 76 2.13 -11.96 13.70
N VAL A 77 2.84 -12.36 14.76
CA VAL A 77 2.65 -13.66 15.41
C VAL A 77 1.22 -13.79 15.95
N GLU A 78 0.74 -12.78 16.68
CA GLU A 78 -0.61 -12.79 17.26
C GLU A 78 -1.70 -12.82 16.17
N ALA A 79 -1.58 -12.00 15.13
CA ALA A 79 -2.54 -11.94 14.04
C ALA A 79 -2.62 -13.26 13.24
N LEU A 80 -1.49 -13.94 13.05
CA LEU A 80 -1.45 -15.24 12.37
C LEU A 80 -1.94 -16.40 13.25
N ALA A 81 -1.76 -16.30 14.57
CA ALA A 81 -2.19 -17.31 15.52
C ALA A 81 -3.69 -17.23 15.87
N ASN A 82 -4.31 -16.05 15.75
CA ASN A 82 -5.70 -15.82 16.10
C ASN A 82 -6.65 -16.20 14.94
N PRO A 83 -7.46 -17.28 15.06
CA PRO A 83 -8.32 -17.76 13.98
C PRO A 83 -9.50 -16.83 13.65
N THR A 84 -9.77 -15.81 14.48
CA THR A 84 -10.82 -14.82 14.22
C THR A 84 -10.30 -13.60 13.45
N VAL A 85 -8.98 -13.47 13.29
CA VAL A 85 -8.34 -12.36 12.59
C VAL A 85 -8.10 -12.76 11.14
N THR A 86 -8.59 -11.93 10.21
CA THR A 86 -8.23 -12.08 8.79
C THR A 86 -6.90 -11.37 8.55
N THR A 87 -5.97 -12.00 7.85
CA THR A 87 -4.66 -11.41 7.57
C THR A 87 -4.47 -11.21 6.07
N PHE A 88 -3.85 -10.08 5.71
CA PHE A 88 -3.39 -9.80 4.36
C PHE A 88 -1.98 -9.22 4.41
N ARG A 89 -1.15 -9.55 3.42
CA ARG A 89 -0.01 -8.73 3.07
C ARG A 89 -0.48 -7.46 2.39
N TYR A 90 0.34 -6.41 2.48
CA TYR A 90 0.12 -5.12 1.80
C TYR A 90 -0.34 -5.30 0.34
N TYR A 91 0.40 -6.10 -0.44
CA TYR A 91 0.12 -6.28 -1.86
C TYR A 91 -1.19 -7.04 -2.12
N GLU A 92 -1.57 -7.97 -1.24
CA GLU A 92 -2.83 -8.72 -1.37
C GLU A 92 -4.03 -7.82 -1.13
N PHE A 93 -3.96 -6.97 -0.10
CA PHE A 93 -5.04 -6.04 0.22
C PHE A 93 -5.17 -4.94 -0.83
N LEU A 94 -4.06 -4.38 -1.29
CA LEU A 94 -4.06 -3.40 -2.38
C LEU A 94 -4.61 -4.02 -3.69
N SER A 95 -4.17 -5.23 -4.04
CA SER A 95 -4.66 -5.95 -5.23
C SER A 95 -6.17 -6.18 -5.18
N LYS A 96 -6.73 -6.51 -4.01
CA LYS A 96 -8.18 -6.61 -3.79
C LYS A 96 -8.89 -5.29 -4.05
N ILE A 97 -8.40 -4.18 -3.49
CA ILE A 97 -9.01 -2.86 -3.72
C ILE A 97 -8.95 -2.49 -5.21
N MET A 98 -7.83 -2.77 -5.88
CA MET A 98 -7.67 -2.45 -7.32
C MET A 98 -8.71 -3.12 -8.21
N GLN A 99 -9.19 -4.31 -7.86
CA GLN A 99 -10.16 -5.07 -8.67
C GLN A 99 -11.56 -4.43 -8.72
N ASP A 100 -11.87 -3.51 -7.80
CA ASP A 100 -13.17 -2.84 -7.74
C ASP A 100 -13.25 -1.59 -8.64
N TYR A 101 -12.15 -1.19 -9.29
CA TYR A 101 -12.03 0.06 -10.06
C TYR A 101 -11.35 -0.18 -11.41
N VAL A 102 -11.50 0.77 -12.35
CA VAL A 102 -10.63 0.79 -13.54
C VAL A 102 -9.24 1.22 -13.10
N SER A 103 -8.33 0.26 -13.02
CA SER A 103 -7.06 0.42 -12.33
C SER A 103 -5.91 0.66 -13.31
N VAL A 104 -5.03 1.62 -12.97
CA VAL A 104 -3.82 1.91 -13.74
C VAL A 104 -2.61 1.78 -12.82
N SER A 105 -1.73 0.83 -13.12
CA SER A 105 -0.47 0.65 -12.41
C SER A 105 0.66 1.35 -13.14
N VAL A 106 1.42 2.18 -12.43
CA VAL A 106 2.58 2.92 -12.95
C VAL A 106 3.86 2.35 -12.33
N ALA A 107 4.65 1.65 -13.14
CA ALA A 107 5.89 0.96 -12.78
C ALA A 107 7.11 1.47 -13.57
N GLY A 108 8.30 0.96 -13.22
CA GLY A 108 9.57 1.25 -13.88
C GLY A 108 10.58 1.93 -12.95
N SER A 109 11.87 1.87 -13.23
CA SER A 109 12.92 2.30 -12.28
C SER A 109 12.79 3.77 -11.87
N HIS A 110 12.48 4.66 -12.82
CA HIS A 110 12.42 6.11 -12.59
C HIS A 110 11.12 6.74 -13.10
N GLY A 111 10.74 7.90 -12.54
CA GLY A 111 9.62 8.70 -13.05
C GLY A 111 8.22 8.19 -12.68
N LYS A 112 8.12 7.17 -11.82
CA LYS A 112 6.85 6.58 -11.35
C LYS A 112 5.97 7.65 -10.68
N THR A 113 6.44 8.24 -9.59
CA THR A 113 5.73 9.27 -8.81
C THR A 113 5.22 10.44 -9.66
N THR A 114 6.07 11.00 -10.54
CA THR A 114 5.68 12.10 -11.43
C THR A 114 4.59 11.67 -12.41
N THR A 115 4.74 10.48 -13.01
CA THR A 115 3.77 9.94 -13.97
C THR A 115 2.43 9.65 -13.30
N THR A 116 2.45 9.02 -12.11
CA THR A 116 1.26 8.77 -11.28
C THR A 116 0.54 10.07 -10.95
N GLY A 117 1.27 11.10 -10.50
CA GLY A 117 0.69 12.40 -10.17
C GLY A 117 0.07 13.12 -11.38
N MET A 118 0.77 13.13 -12.52
CA MET A 118 0.25 13.71 -13.77
C MET A 118 -1.01 12.99 -14.26
N LEU A 119 -0.99 11.66 -14.27
CA LEU A 119 -2.11 10.83 -14.71
C LEU A 119 -3.32 11.05 -13.80
N THR A 120 -3.12 11.00 -12.48
CA THR A 120 -4.16 11.26 -11.48
C THR A 120 -4.80 12.62 -11.72
N LYS A 121 -4.00 13.67 -11.93
CA LYS A 121 -4.51 15.02 -12.17
C LYS A 121 -5.36 15.13 -13.44
N LEU A 122 -4.93 14.48 -14.53
CA LEU A 122 -5.65 14.48 -15.80
C LEU A 122 -6.98 13.72 -15.70
N LEU A 123 -6.96 12.50 -15.13
CA LEU A 123 -8.16 11.69 -14.96
C LEU A 123 -9.18 12.36 -14.02
N SER A 124 -8.68 12.96 -12.93
CA SER A 124 -9.51 13.71 -11.97
C SER A 124 -10.23 14.92 -12.58
N ALA A 125 -9.75 15.46 -13.70
CA ALA A 125 -10.41 16.54 -14.42
C ALA A 125 -11.63 16.06 -15.23
N MET A 126 -11.75 14.75 -15.46
CA MET A 126 -12.81 14.13 -16.25
C MET A 126 -13.77 13.29 -15.40
N LYS A 127 -13.25 12.56 -14.42
CA LYS A 127 -13.94 11.52 -13.66
C LYS A 127 -13.40 11.39 -12.24
N SER A 128 -14.19 10.81 -11.34
CA SER A 128 -13.75 10.57 -9.96
C SER A 128 -12.58 9.59 -9.98
N THR A 129 -11.43 9.99 -9.43
CA THR A 129 -10.18 9.23 -9.53
C THR A 129 -9.51 9.18 -8.17
N GLY A 130 -9.28 7.98 -7.66
CA GLY A 130 -8.41 7.77 -6.51
C GLY A 130 -6.97 7.47 -6.94
N TYR A 131 -6.06 7.55 -5.99
CA TYR A 131 -4.66 7.25 -6.22
C TYR A 131 -3.95 6.72 -4.97
N LEU A 132 -2.84 6.01 -5.21
CA LEU A 132 -1.84 5.63 -4.22
C LEU A 132 -0.47 6.03 -4.75
N ILE A 133 0.24 6.90 -4.05
CA ILE A 133 1.58 7.38 -4.43
C ILE A 133 2.60 6.94 -3.36
N GLY A 134 3.81 6.56 -3.81
CA GLY A 134 4.87 6.04 -2.94
C GLY A 134 5.48 7.04 -1.95
N ASP A 135 4.89 8.23 -1.82
CA ASP A 135 5.30 9.31 -0.91
C ASP A 135 4.52 9.32 0.42
N GLY A 136 3.63 8.35 0.64
CA GLY A 136 2.79 8.31 1.84
C GLY A 136 1.41 8.94 1.65
N THR A 137 1.06 9.37 0.44
CA THR A 137 -0.26 9.92 0.14
C THR A 137 -1.13 8.97 -0.67
N GLY A 138 -2.42 8.93 -0.33
CA GLY A 138 -3.42 8.19 -1.06
C GLY A 138 -4.84 8.64 -0.72
N THR A 139 -5.74 8.48 -1.67
CA THR A 139 -7.18 8.71 -1.47
C THR A 139 -7.97 7.89 -2.47
N LEU A 140 -9.12 7.36 -2.05
CA LEU A 140 -10.04 6.63 -2.93
C LEU A 140 -11.44 6.72 -2.35
N LYS A 141 -12.41 7.00 -3.21
CA LYS A 141 -13.84 7.02 -2.85
C LYS A 141 -14.52 5.80 -3.46
N GLU A 142 -15.57 5.32 -2.81
CA GLU A 142 -16.39 4.21 -3.30
C GLU A 142 -16.96 4.47 -4.70
N ASP A 143 -17.23 5.73 -5.05
CA ASP A 143 -17.76 6.16 -6.34
C ASP A 143 -16.67 6.57 -7.36
N SER A 144 -15.40 6.26 -7.09
CA SER A 144 -14.33 6.52 -8.04
C SER A 144 -14.50 5.68 -9.30
N ASP A 145 -14.31 6.28 -10.48
CA ASP A 145 -14.29 5.54 -11.74
C ASP A 145 -12.90 4.88 -11.94
N TYR A 146 -11.83 5.59 -11.54
CA TYR A 146 -10.44 5.18 -11.75
C TYR A 146 -9.65 5.07 -10.45
N PHE A 147 -8.66 4.17 -10.44
CA PHE A 147 -7.68 4.08 -9.37
C PHE A 147 -6.25 3.98 -9.92
N VAL A 148 -5.43 4.99 -9.66
CA VAL A 148 -4.05 5.07 -10.17
C VAL A 148 -3.06 4.71 -9.07
N VAL A 149 -2.25 3.67 -9.28
CA VAL A 149 -1.34 3.13 -8.27
C VAL A 149 0.10 3.26 -8.74
N GLU A 150 0.94 3.92 -7.95
CA GLU A 150 2.38 3.79 -8.07
C GLU A 150 2.82 2.41 -7.59
N SER A 151 3.40 1.62 -8.50
CA SER A 151 3.86 0.26 -8.23
C SER A 151 5.37 0.17 -8.35
N CYS A 152 6.02 -0.40 -7.34
CA CYS A 152 7.44 -0.67 -7.36
C CYS A 152 7.71 -2.09 -7.90
N GLU A 153 8.69 -2.20 -8.77
CA GLU A 153 9.22 -3.46 -9.29
C GLU A 153 9.94 -4.29 -8.22
N TYR A 154 10.39 -3.65 -7.13
CA TYR A 154 11.23 -4.29 -6.14
C TYR A 154 10.57 -5.54 -5.54
N LYS A 155 11.33 -6.64 -5.48
CA LYS A 155 10.87 -7.95 -5.01
C LYS A 155 9.65 -8.50 -5.74
N ASP A 156 9.56 -8.22 -7.04
CA ASP A 156 8.46 -8.68 -7.91
C ASP A 156 7.07 -8.25 -7.39
N THR A 157 7.02 -7.20 -6.55
CA THR A 157 5.77 -6.77 -5.91
C THR A 157 4.73 -6.39 -6.95
N PHE A 158 5.16 -5.75 -8.04
CA PHE A 158 4.34 -5.40 -9.19
C PHE A 158 3.58 -6.58 -9.81
N LEU A 159 4.14 -7.79 -9.82
CA LEU A 159 3.51 -8.99 -10.40
C LEU A 159 2.29 -9.48 -9.62
N ASN A 160 2.09 -8.99 -8.38
CA ASN A 160 0.95 -9.35 -7.55
C ASN A 160 -0.32 -8.54 -7.91
N TYR A 161 -0.21 -7.60 -8.84
CA TYR A 161 -1.31 -6.77 -9.29
C TYR A 161 -1.82 -7.22 -10.65
N SER A 162 -3.12 -7.05 -10.88
CA SER A 162 -3.76 -7.30 -12.18
C SER A 162 -4.51 -6.05 -12.63
N PRO A 163 -3.78 -4.98 -12.98
CA PRO A 163 -4.40 -3.73 -13.38
C PRO A 163 -5.04 -3.83 -14.77
N ASP A 164 -6.06 -3.02 -15.05
CA ASP A 164 -6.62 -2.89 -16.41
C ASP A 164 -5.61 -2.28 -17.39
N TYR A 165 -4.78 -1.36 -16.89
CA TYR A 165 -3.71 -0.72 -17.64
C TYR A 165 -2.40 -0.72 -16.86
N ALA A 166 -1.30 -1.04 -17.53
CA ALA A 166 0.04 -0.93 -16.99
C ALA A 166 0.87 0.09 -17.79
N ILE A 167 1.52 1.00 -17.09
CA ILE A 167 2.49 1.95 -17.63
C ILE A 167 3.85 1.57 -17.09
N ILE A 168 4.80 1.25 -17.97
CA ILE A 168 6.21 1.02 -17.61
C ILE A 168 7.00 2.22 -18.13
N THR A 169 7.49 3.07 -17.22
CA THR A 169 8.19 4.31 -17.59
C THR A 169 9.56 4.06 -18.20
N ASN A 170 10.30 3.10 -17.66
CA ASN A 170 11.62 2.64 -18.12
C ASN A 170 11.98 1.32 -17.40
N ILE A 171 13.01 0.66 -17.92
CA ILE A 171 13.64 -0.53 -17.34
C ILE A 171 15.12 -0.22 -17.23
N ASP A 172 15.61 -0.09 -15.99
CA ASP A 172 17.03 0.13 -15.67
C ASP A 172 17.42 -0.75 -14.47
N LEU A 173 18.69 -1.10 -14.37
CA LEU A 173 19.22 -1.95 -13.30
C LEU A 173 19.27 -1.17 -11.98
N ASP A 174 18.13 -1.08 -11.31
CA ASP A 174 17.99 -0.61 -9.94
C ASP A 174 17.80 -1.82 -9.00
N HIS A 175 17.86 -1.60 -7.69
CA HIS A 175 17.63 -2.64 -6.68
C HIS A 175 18.52 -3.89 -6.85
N VAL A 176 19.83 -3.69 -7.06
CA VAL A 176 20.82 -4.77 -7.29
C VAL A 176 20.96 -5.76 -6.11
N ASP A 177 20.44 -5.39 -4.95
CA ASP A 177 20.29 -6.28 -3.80
C ASP A 177 19.27 -7.40 -4.09
N TYR A 178 18.30 -7.17 -4.98
CA TYR A 178 17.32 -8.13 -5.47
C TYR A 178 17.62 -8.60 -6.91
N PHE A 179 17.61 -7.70 -7.90
CA PHE A 179 17.82 -8.03 -9.30
C PHE A 179 19.32 -8.16 -9.59
N LYS A 180 19.80 -9.39 -9.80
CA LYS A 180 21.24 -9.68 -9.99
C LYS A 180 21.73 -9.43 -11.41
N SER A 181 20.82 -9.31 -12.38
CA SER A 181 21.13 -9.02 -13.77
C SER A 181 19.97 -8.33 -14.47
N MET A 182 20.27 -7.66 -15.59
CA MET A 182 19.24 -7.14 -16.49
C MET A 182 18.35 -8.24 -17.07
N ASP A 183 18.90 -9.44 -17.30
CA ASP A 183 18.10 -10.58 -17.77
C ASP A 183 17.05 -10.97 -16.74
N GLN A 184 17.40 -11.02 -15.45
CA GLN A 184 16.44 -11.28 -14.38
C GLN A 184 15.38 -10.16 -14.30
N TYR A 185 15.78 -8.91 -14.48
CA TYR A 185 14.88 -7.76 -14.42
C TYR A 185 13.86 -7.75 -15.58
N VAL A 186 14.30 -8.10 -16.79
CA VAL A 186 13.43 -8.10 -17.99
C VAL A 186 12.46 -9.29 -18.02
N HIS A 187 12.81 -10.40 -17.37
CA HIS A 187 12.02 -11.63 -17.37
C HIS A 187 11.26 -11.87 -16.05
N SER A 188 11.22 -10.89 -15.15
CA SER A 188 10.33 -10.94 -13.99
C SER A 188 8.87 -10.80 -14.41
#